data_AF-A0A6M3J8E9-F1
#
_entry.id   AF-A0A6M3J8E9-F1
#
_cell.length_a   1.000
_cell.length_b   1.000
_cell.length_c   1.000
_cell.angle_alpha   90.00
_cell.angle_beta   90.00
_cell.angle_gamma   90.00
#
_symmetry.space_group_name_H-M   'P 1'
#
loop_
_entity.id
_entity.type
_entity.pdbx_description
1 polymer ?
#
loop_
_entity_poly.entity_id
_entity_poly.type
_entity_poly.pdbx_seq_one_letter_code
_entity_poly.pdbx_strand_id
1 'polypeptide(L)'
;MTRIARDNRDGPFSDWVRTHPELEQNLFHLGLTDIDFTFQKYRAEVDRQGSREIKLMLDVEVKKYGSTLTAFQCDALYIRHQLLEKKIKLYSTYESRKIMVWYFGQFVLRIHGGNRPNKCKFMEWGVFGEKGKIKYSQINEQTLIKILRFDARPDNFKVMNLTRHHQTSTIINIEKSRLGFDIPESITTRY
;
A
#
# COMPACT_ATOMS: atom_id res chain seq x y z
N MET A 1 13.69 2.71 -16.79
CA MET A 1 13.56 4.10 -17.28
C MET A 1 12.15 4.27 -17.84
N THR A 2 11.30 5.06 -17.20
CA THR A 2 9.92 5.29 -17.65
C THR A 2 9.92 5.96 -19.02
N ARG A 3 9.04 5.52 -19.94
CA ARG A 3 8.91 6.13 -21.26
C ARG A 3 8.42 7.57 -21.08
N ILE A 4 9.09 8.54 -21.71
CA ILE A 4 8.61 9.92 -21.76
C ILE A 4 7.27 9.92 -22.50
N ALA A 5 6.30 10.72 -22.03
CA ALA A 5 5.03 10.89 -22.71
C ALA A 5 5.27 11.26 -24.19
N ARG A 6 4.36 10.82 -25.08
CA ARG A 6 4.51 10.97 -26.54
C ARG A 6 4.64 12.44 -26.99
N ASP A 7 4.21 13.37 -26.15
CA ASP A 7 4.26 14.82 -26.36
C ASP A 7 5.41 15.54 -25.61
N ASN A 8 6.31 14.80 -24.95
CA ASN A 8 7.39 15.33 -24.11
C ASN A 8 6.93 16.21 -22.93
N ARG A 9 5.66 16.16 -22.53
CA ARG A 9 5.16 16.95 -21.39
C ARG A 9 4.71 16.04 -20.26
N ASP A 10 5.67 15.56 -19.49
CA ASP A 10 5.35 14.98 -18.19
C ASP A 10 4.59 16.02 -17.35
N GLY A 11 3.51 15.59 -16.70
CA GLY A 11 2.83 16.44 -15.73
C GLY A 11 3.78 16.82 -14.58
N PRO A 12 3.60 17.99 -13.94
CA PRO A 12 4.51 18.45 -12.88
C PRO A 12 4.72 17.45 -11.73
N PHE A 13 3.71 16.64 -11.41
CA PHE A 13 3.82 15.57 -10.42
C PHE A 13 4.65 14.39 -10.93
N SER A 14 4.43 13.94 -12.17
CA SER A 14 5.24 12.88 -12.80
C SER A 14 6.72 13.27 -12.86
N ASP A 15 6.99 14.52 -13.23
CA ASP A 15 8.33 15.09 -13.25
C ASP A 15 8.96 15.12 -11.85
N TRP A 16 8.21 15.55 -10.82
CA TRP A 16 8.68 15.47 -9.43
C TRP A 16 8.99 14.03 -9.02
N VAL A 17 8.10 13.05 -9.27
CA VAL A 17 8.34 11.65 -8.91
C VAL A 17 9.61 11.11 -9.59
N ARG A 18 9.86 11.45 -10.86
CA ARG A 18 11.03 10.97 -11.62
C ARG A 18 12.34 11.61 -11.17
N THR A 19 12.29 12.87 -10.74
CA THR A 19 13.48 13.63 -10.35
C THR A 19 13.79 13.57 -8.86
N HIS A 20 12.88 13.01 -8.05
CA HIS A 20 13.08 12.91 -6.61
C HIS A 20 14.06 11.77 -6.26
N PRO A 21 15.19 12.05 -5.60
CA PRO A 21 16.24 11.05 -5.36
C PRO A 21 15.77 9.88 -4.49
N GLU A 22 14.82 10.10 -3.58
CA GLU A 22 14.27 9.03 -2.74
C GLU A 22 13.22 8.15 -3.42
N LEU A 23 12.82 8.46 -4.66
CA LEU A 23 11.85 7.70 -5.44
C LEU A 23 12.48 7.06 -6.68
N GLU A 24 13.81 6.97 -6.70
CA GLU A 24 14.54 6.38 -7.82
C GLU A 24 14.15 4.90 -8.04
N GLN A 25 13.59 4.61 -9.22
CA GLN A 25 13.01 3.30 -9.54
C GLN A 25 14.02 2.15 -9.43
N ASN A 26 15.24 2.37 -9.89
CA ASN A 26 16.28 1.35 -9.91
C ASN A 26 16.76 1.01 -8.50
N LEU A 27 16.88 2.03 -7.64
CA LEU A 27 17.36 1.88 -6.27
C LEU A 27 16.30 1.26 -5.36
N PHE A 28 15.02 1.59 -5.57
CA PHE A 28 13.92 1.18 -4.68
C PHE A 28 12.97 0.12 -5.25
N HIS A 29 13.28 -0.45 -6.42
CA HIS A 29 12.46 -1.42 -7.14
C HIS A 29 11.00 -0.94 -7.34
N LEU A 30 10.85 0.31 -7.79
CA LEU A 30 9.54 0.94 -8.02
C LEU A 30 9.09 0.80 -9.47
N GLY A 31 7.89 0.27 -9.69
CA GLY A 31 7.22 0.24 -11.00
C GLY A 31 6.09 1.28 -11.08
N LEU A 32 6.09 2.10 -12.14
CA LEU A 32 5.03 3.08 -12.43
C LEU A 32 4.31 2.71 -13.73
N THR A 33 2.98 2.67 -13.72
CA THR A 33 2.13 2.43 -14.91
C THR A 33 1.14 3.57 -15.12
N ASP A 34 0.78 3.82 -16.39
CA ASP A 34 0.03 4.99 -16.87
C ASP A 34 -1.49 4.86 -16.66
N ILE A 35 -1.89 4.74 -15.39
CA ILE A 35 -3.26 4.98 -14.91
C ILE A 35 -3.12 5.99 -13.78
N ASP A 36 -3.21 7.29 -14.07
CA ASP A 36 -2.77 8.43 -13.24
C ASP A 36 -1.45 8.15 -12.48
N PHE A 37 -1.44 7.47 -11.33
CA PHE A 37 -0.24 6.76 -10.84
C PHE A 37 -0.57 5.44 -10.13
N THR A 38 -0.01 4.32 -10.62
CA THR A 38 0.09 3.08 -9.83
C THR A 38 1.50 2.96 -9.27
N PHE A 39 1.63 2.82 -7.95
CA PHE A 39 2.90 2.59 -7.27
C PHE A 39 3.01 1.11 -6.89
N GLN A 40 4.10 0.49 -7.32
CA GLN A 40 4.40 -0.91 -7.02
C GLN A 40 5.78 -0.99 -6.39
N LYS A 41 5.89 -1.75 -5.30
CA LYS A 41 7.17 -2.07 -4.66
C LYS A 41 7.27 -3.57 -4.44
N TYR A 42 8.35 -4.15 -4.93
CA TYR A 42 8.74 -5.50 -4.56
C TYR A 42 9.53 -5.45 -3.25
N ARG A 43 9.12 -6.23 -2.25
CA ARG A 43 9.84 -6.34 -0.98
C ARG A 43 10.05 -7.81 -0.64
N ALA A 44 11.32 -8.20 -0.63
CA ALA A 44 11.77 -9.46 -0.07
C ALA A 44 12.21 -9.19 1.37
N GLU A 45 11.48 -9.75 2.33
CA GLU A 45 11.84 -9.71 3.75
C GLU A 45 12.39 -11.07 4.13
N VAL A 46 13.61 -11.11 4.69
CA VAL A 46 14.22 -12.34 5.17
C VAL A 46 13.95 -12.44 6.67
N ASP A 47 13.21 -13.46 7.07
CA ASP A 47 12.95 -13.79 8.48
C ASP A 47 13.63 -15.12 8.85
N ARG A 48 13.53 -15.52 10.13
CA ARG A 48 14.11 -16.79 10.62
C ARG A 48 13.50 -18.04 9.96
N GLN A 49 12.33 -17.91 9.34
CA GLN A 49 11.65 -18.97 8.59
C GLN A 49 11.88 -18.85 7.06
N GLY A 50 12.81 -18.00 6.63
CA GLY A 50 13.22 -17.83 5.24
C GLY A 50 12.83 -16.49 4.62
N SER A 51 13.07 -16.36 3.32
CA SER A 51 12.68 -15.18 2.55
C SER A 51 11.18 -15.21 2.23
N ARG A 52 10.45 -14.18 2.64
CA ARG A 52 9.10 -13.91 2.17
C ARG A 52 9.13 -12.77 1.17
N GLU A 53 8.50 -13.02 0.04
CA GLU A 53 8.36 -12.00 -0.98
C GLU A 53 6.92 -11.52 -1.01
N ILE A 54 6.76 -10.22 -0.82
CA ILE A 54 5.47 -9.55 -0.87
C ILE A 54 5.58 -8.45 -1.92
N LYS A 55 4.69 -8.49 -2.92
CA LYS A 55 4.47 -7.36 -3.81
C LYS A 55 3.44 -6.43 -3.19
N LEU A 56 3.82 -5.18 -2.99
CA LEU A 56 2.97 -4.13 -2.47
C LEU A 56 2.53 -3.24 -3.63
N MET A 57 1.24 -2.94 -3.68
CA MET A 57 0.65 -2.13 -4.74
C MET A 57 -0.38 -1.15 -4.17
N LEU A 58 -0.40 0.07 -4.71
CA LEU A 58 -1.46 1.04 -4.47
C LEU A 58 -1.65 1.92 -5.70
N ASP A 59 -2.85 2.46 -5.87
CA ASP A 59 -3.15 3.47 -6.89
C ASP A 59 -3.38 4.82 -6.22
N VAL A 60 -2.87 5.89 -6.83
CA VAL A 60 -3.07 7.27 -6.38
C VAL A 60 -3.62 8.11 -7.50
N GLU A 61 -4.79 8.69 -7.25
CA GLU A 61 -5.36 9.76 -8.06
C GLU A 61 -4.84 11.11 -7.56
N VAL A 62 -4.20 11.91 -8.42
CA VAL A 62 -3.58 13.18 -8.00
C VAL A 62 -4.39 14.37 -8.50
N LYS A 63 -4.97 15.13 -7.57
CA LYS A 63 -5.68 16.38 -7.84
C LYS A 63 -4.82 17.59 -7.51
N LYS A 64 -4.64 18.46 -8.52
CA LYS A 64 -3.80 19.67 -8.42
C LYS A 64 -4.65 20.88 -8.04
N TYR A 65 -4.00 21.93 -7.51
CA TYR A 65 -4.67 23.20 -7.14
C TYR A 65 -5.90 23.04 -6.25
N GLY A 66 -5.91 22.04 -5.36
CA GLY A 66 -7.02 21.79 -4.45
C GLY A 66 -8.32 21.35 -5.14
N SER A 67 -8.27 20.95 -6.41
CA SER A 67 -9.43 20.37 -7.10
C SER A 67 -9.99 19.16 -6.35
N THR A 68 -11.30 18.95 -6.50
CA THR A 68 -12.02 17.80 -5.95
C THR A 68 -12.33 16.80 -7.05
N LEU A 69 -12.66 15.57 -6.65
CA LEU A 69 -13.22 14.59 -7.56
C LEU A 69 -14.65 14.98 -7.95
N THR A 70 -15.01 14.75 -9.21
CA THR A 70 -16.42 14.76 -9.61
C THR A 70 -17.13 13.53 -9.03
N ALA A 71 -18.46 13.57 -8.95
CA ALA A 71 -19.24 12.44 -8.42
C ALA A 71 -18.97 11.14 -9.20
N PHE A 72 -18.91 11.21 -10.53
CA PHE A 72 -18.59 10.07 -11.39
C PHE A 72 -17.18 9.52 -11.15
N GLN A 73 -16.17 10.41 -11.03
CA GLN A 73 -14.81 9.97 -10.72
C GLN A 73 -14.74 9.30 -9.34
N CYS A 74 -15.43 9.87 -8.34
CA CYS A 74 -15.48 9.32 -6.99
C CYS A 74 -16.07 7.90 -6.99
N ASP A 75 -17.18 7.69 -7.71
CA ASP A 75 -17.83 6.38 -7.80
C ASP A 75 -16.94 5.35 -8.51
N ALA A 76 -16.38 5.71 -9.68
CA ALA A 76 -15.48 4.83 -10.43
C ALA A 76 -14.24 4.41 -9.61
N LEU A 77 -13.62 5.37 -8.90
CA LEU A 77 -12.47 5.10 -8.03
C LEU A 77 -12.86 4.23 -6.82
N TYR A 78 -14.05 4.42 -6.25
CA TYR A 78 -14.52 3.62 -5.14
C TYR A 78 -14.81 2.16 -5.56
N ILE A 79 -15.46 1.95 -6.71
CA ILE A 79 -15.66 0.60 -7.27
C ILE A 79 -14.30 -0.09 -7.47
N ARG A 80 -13.32 0.61 -8.05
CA ARG A 80 -11.96 0.08 -8.23
C ARG A 80 -11.30 -0.23 -6.89
N HIS A 81 -11.43 0.64 -5.90
CA HIS A 81 -10.93 0.41 -4.55
C HIS A 81 -11.47 -0.91 -3.98
N GLN A 82 -12.79 -1.14 -4.04
CA GLN A 82 -13.43 -2.36 -3.55
C GLN A 82 -12.97 -3.62 -4.28
N LEU A 83 -12.75 -3.54 -5.60
CA LEU A 83 -12.31 -4.70 -6.40
C LEU A 83 -10.85 -5.05 -6.16
N LEU A 84 -10.01 -4.05 -5.88
CA LEU A 84 -8.56 -4.23 -5.83
C LEU A 84 -8.01 -4.33 -4.42
N GLU A 85 -8.67 -3.79 -3.38
CA GLU A 85 -8.18 -3.90 -2.00
C GLU A 85 -8.23 -5.36 -1.51
N LYS A 86 -7.09 -6.06 -1.55
CA LYS A 86 -6.99 -7.45 -1.11
C LYS A 86 -5.56 -7.88 -0.84
N LYS A 87 -5.45 -8.92 -0.01
CA LYS A 87 -4.22 -9.69 0.20
C LYS A 87 -4.43 -11.07 -0.38
N ILE A 88 -3.76 -11.37 -1.50
CA ILE A 88 -4.04 -12.56 -2.28
C ILE A 88 -2.76 -13.15 -2.88
N LYS A 89 -2.76 -14.46 -3.12
CA LYS A 89 -1.69 -15.13 -3.88
C LYS A 89 -2.03 -15.11 -5.37
N LEU A 90 -1.18 -14.47 -6.19
CA LEU A 90 -1.35 -14.39 -7.64
C LEU A 90 -0.15 -15.00 -8.36
N TYR A 91 -0.37 -15.57 -9.54
CA TYR A 91 0.72 -16.04 -10.39
C TYR A 91 1.45 -14.85 -11.02
N SER A 92 2.75 -14.75 -10.78
CA SER A 92 3.63 -13.76 -11.40
C SER A 92 4.25 -14.38 -12.64
N THR A 93 3.97 -13.82 -13.81
CA THR A 93 4.58 -14.27 -15.07
C THR A 93 6.09 -14.06 -15.08
N TYR A 94 6.56 -12.95 -14.52
CA TYR A 94 7.99 -12.65 -14.39
C TYR A 94 8.74 -13.65 -13.51
N GLU A 95 8.12 -14.09 -12.40
CA GLU A 95 8.74 -15.03 -11.45
C GLU A 95 8.38 -16.49 -11.78
N SER A 96 7.48 -16.72 -12.74
CA SER A 96 6.90 -18.01 -13.08
C SER A 96 6.34 -18.81 -11.89
N ARG A 97 5.83 -18.14 -10.85
CA ARG A 97 5.25 -18.77 -9.64
C ARG A 97 4.19 -17.90 -8.95
N LYS A 98 3.45 -18.49 -8.01
CA LYS A 98 2.53 -17.75 -7.14
C LYS A 98 3.30 -16.93 -6.09
N ILE A 99 2.98 -15.65 -5.99
CA ILE A 99 3.54 -14.70 -5.03
C ILE A 99 2.43 -14.05 -4.19
N MET A 100 2.78 -13.59 -3.00
CA MET A 100 1.84 -12.82 -2.17
C MET A 100 1.79 -11.38 -2.68
N VAL A 101 0.58 -10.89 -2.94
CA VAL A 101 0.34 -9.50 -3.36
C VAL A 101 -0.56 -8.84 -2.32
N TRP A 102 -0.13 -7.69 -1.80
CA TRP A 102 -0.94 -6.82 -0.97
C TRP A 102 -1.26 -5.57 -1.77
N TYR A 103 -2.54 -5.45 -2.11
CA TYR A 103 -3.04 -4.32 -2.85
C TYR A 103 -3.88 -3.47 -1.89
N PHE A 104 -3.45 -2.23 -1.64
CA PHE A 104 -4.07 -1.34 -0.64
C PHE A 104 -5.29 -0.58 -1.16
N GLY A 105 -5.57 -0.69 -2.46
CA GLY A 105 -6.70 -0.05 -3.13
C GLY A 105 -6.33 1.28 -3.77
N GLN A 106 -7.35 2.12 -3.94
CA GLN A 106 -7.23 3.46 -4.53
C GLN A 106 -7.18 4.53 -3.44
N PHE A 107 -6.31 5.53 -3.63
CA PHE A 107 -6.17 6.71 -2.77
C PHE A 107 -6.23 8.00 -3.59
N VAL A 108 -6.46 9.13 -2.93
CA VAL A 108 -6.56 10.44 -3.56
C VAL A 108 -5.60 11.42 -2.90
N LEU A 109 -4.66 11.97 -3.67
CA LEU A 109 -3.76 13.02 -3.20
C LEU A 109 -4.24 14.37 -3.72
N ARG A 110 -4.60 15.30 -2.82
CA ARG A 110 -4.92 16.69 -3.18
C ARG A 110 -3.75 17.59 -2.84
N ILE A 111 -3.26 18.33 -3.83
CA ILE A 111 -2.16 19.30 -3.68
C ILE A 111 -2.77 20.70 -3.73
N HIS A 112 -2.66 21.47 -2.64
CA HIS A 112 -3.24 22.80 -2.53
C HIS A 112 -2.22 23.89 -2.77
N GLY A 113 -2.59 24.93 -3.51
CA GLY A 113 -1.71 26.09 -3.78
C GLY A 113 -0.48 25.77 -4.62
N GLY A 114 -0.53 24.72 -5.45
CA GLY A 114 0.56 24.33 -6.32
C GLY A 114 0.25 23.09 -7.17
N ASN A 115 1.24 22.64 -7.92
CA ASN A 115 1.17 21.47 -8.81
C ASN A 115 2.23 20.40 -8.50
N ARG A 116 3.09 20.63 -7.49
CA ARG A 116 4.12 19.71 -7.00
C ARG A 116 4.08 19.63 -5.47
N PRO A 117 4.40 18.48 -4.87
CA PRO A 117 4.47 18.32 -3.42
C PRO A 117 5.40 19.32 -2.73
N ASN A 118 6.57 19.60 -3.30
CA ASN A 118 7.56 20.53 -2.74
C ASN A 118 7.26 22.02 -2.97
N LYS A 119 6.25 22.35 -3.78
CA LYS A 119 5.83 23.73 -4.10
C LYS A 119 4.37 24.00 -3.75
N CYS A 120 3.81 23.22 -2.82
CA CYS A 120 2.43 23.36 -2.39
C CYS A 120 2.34 24.08 -1.04
N LYS A 121 1.16 24.61 -0.72
CA LYS A 121 0.86 25.16 0.60
C LYS A 121 0.65 24.03 1.61
N PHE A 122 -0.09 23.00 1.21
CA PHE A 122 -0.30 21.78 1.97
C PHE A 122 -0.85 20.67 1.05
N MET A 123 -0.85 19.44 1.56
CA MET A 123 -1.42 18.28 0.88
C MET A 123 -2.43 17.56 1.76
N GLU A 124 -3.40 16.93 1.13
CA GLU A 124 -4.36 16.04 1.79
C GLU A 124 -4.32 14.65 1.16
N TRP A 125 -4.30 13.63 2.01
CA TRP A 125 -4.40 12.24 1.64
C TRP A 125 -5.80 11.72 1.92
N GLY A 126 -6.52 11.37 0.86
CA GLY A 126 -7.87 10.86 0.86
C GLY A 126 -7.88 9.33 0.90
N VAL A 127 -8.56 8.79 1.91
CA VAL A 127 -8.82 7.36 2.06
C VAL A 127 -10.32 7.12 1.91
N PHE A 128 -10.71 6.13 1.10
CA PHE A 128 -12.10 5.71 1.02
C PHE A 128 -12.53 5.03 2.32
N GLY A 129 -13.63 5.52 2.88
CA GLY A 129 -14.34 4.89 3.98
C GLY A 129 -15.61 4.19 3.50
N GLU A 130 -16.54 4.02 4.42
CA GLU A 130 -17.83 3.40 4.11
C GLU A 130 -18.63 4.23 3.09
N LYS A 131 -19.30 3.53 2.17
CA LYS A 131 -20.20 4.11 1.16
C LYS A 131 -19.51 5.14 0.26
N GLY A 132 -18.22 4.96 -0.02
CA GLY A 132 -17.46 5.81 -0.94
C GLY A 132 -17.12 7.20 -0.40
N LYS A 133 -17.39 7.49 0.88
CA LYS A 133 -16.99 8.76 1.48
C LYS A 133 -15.48 8.81 1.65
N ILE A 134 -14.84 9.88 1.18
CA ILE A 134 -13.40 10.05 1.32
C ILE A 134 -13.09 10.83 2.60
N LYS A 135 -12.29 10.22 3.49
CA LYS A 135 -11.71 10.91 4.65
C LYS A 135 -10.35 11.48 4.26
N TYR A 136 -10.24 12.80 4.29
CA TYR A 136 -8.98 13.49 4.03
C TYR A 136 -8.20 13.71 5.32
N SER A 137 -6.90 13.44 5.27
CA SER A 137 -5.95 13.74 6.33
C SER A 137 -4.83 14.61 5.78
N GLN A 138 -4.49 15.71 6.44
CA GLN A 138 -3.39 16.56 6.01
C GLN A 138 -2.06 15.81 6.16
N ILE A 139 -1.21 15.87 5.12
CA ILE A 139 0.11 15.24 5.11
C ILE A 139 1.18 16.23 4.63
N ASN A 140 2.43 15.99 5.00
CA ASN A 140 3.58 16.71 4.47
C ASN A 140 4.33 15.85 3.43
N GLU A 141 5.35 16.42 2.79
CA GLU A 141 6.14 15.74 1.74
C GLU A 141 6.83 14.47 2.26
N GLN A 142 7.40 14.51 3.47
CA GLN A 142 8.05 13.34 4.06
C GLN A 142 7.09 12.18 4.31
N THR A 143 5.87 12.48 4.80
CA THR A 143 4.82 11.47 4.99
C THR A 143 4.38 10.89 3.65
N LEU A 144 4.23 11.72 2.61
CA LEU A 144 3.95 11.24 1.25
C LEU A 144 5.03 10.27 0.78
N ILE A 145 6.31 10.63 0.92
CA ILE A 145 7.44 9.78 0.53
C ILE A 145 7.40 8.44 1.28
N LYS A 146 7.17 8.45 2.60
CA LYS A 146 7.04 7.22 3.40
C LYS A 146 5.89 6.32 2.93
N ILE A 147 4.76 6.91 2.53
CA ILE A 147 3.62 6.16 1.98
C ILE A 147 3.99 5.54 0.63
N LEU A 148 4.55 6.34 -0.30
CA LEU A 148 4.91 5.88 -1.65
C LEU A 148 6.02 4.81 -1.63
N ARG A 149 6.91 4.86 -0.63
CA ARG A 149 7.93 3.84 -0.37
C ARG A 149 7.39 2.62 0.38
N PHE A 150 6.11 2.60 0.77
CA PHE A 150 5.51 1.57 1.63
C PHE A 150 6.26 1.38 2.96
N ASP A 151 6.85 2.45 3.49
CA ASP A 151 7.44 2.49 4.83
C ASP A 151 6.35 2.82 5.87
N ALA A 152 5.31 3.54 5.44
CA ALA A 152 4.08 3.78 6.18
C ALA A 152 2.87 3.18 5.45
N ARG A 153 1.87 2.75 6.23
CA ARG A 153 0.59 2.26 5.73
C ARG A 153 -0.22 3.41 5.10
N PRO A 154 -0.77 3.24 3.88
CA PRO A 154 -1.52 4.30 3.22
C PRO A 154 -2.89 4.58 3.87
N ASP A 155 -3.43 3.66 4.67
CA ASP A 155 -4.73 3.82 5.34
C ASP A 155 -4.64 4.61 6.66
N ASN A 156 -3.52 4.53 7.38
CA ASN A 156 -3.41 5.05 8.74
C ASN A 156 -2.05 5.63 9.12
N PHE A 157 -1.11 5.68 8.18
CA PHE A 157 0.26 6.21 8.34
C PHE A 157 1.13 5.53 9.41
N LYS A 158 0.67 4.43 10.01
CA LYS A 158 1.50 3.62 10.92
C LYS A 158 2.62 2.97 10.13
N VAL A 159 3.74 2.71 10.81
CA VAL A 159 4.87 1.97 10.21
C VAL A 159 4.37 0.66 9.64
N MET A 160 4.77 0.35 8.41
CA MET A 160 4.37 -0.88 7.76
C MET A 160 5.10 -2.07 8.38
N ASN A 161 4.38 -2.88 9.15
CA ASN A 161 4.89 -4.14 9.65
C ASN A 161 4.53 -5.28 8.69
N LEU A 162 5.54 -5.80 7.98
CA LEU A 162 5.40 -6.91 7.05
C LEU A 162 5.83 -8.25 7.66
N THR A 163 6.39 -8.20 8.87
CA THR A 163 6.83 -9.39 9.60
C THR A 163 5.67 -10.38 9.76
N ARG A 164 6.01 -11.67 9.76
CA ARG A 164 5.04 -12.70 10.13
C ARG A 164 4.65 -12.46 11.58
N HIS A 165 3.43 -12.00 11.79
CA HIS A 165 2.77 -12.22 13.06
C HIS A 165 2.52 -13.72 13.14
N HIS A 166 3.43 -14.45 13.78
CA HIS A 166 3.17 -15.83 14.17
C HIS A 166 1.81 -15.84 14.85
N GLN A 167 0.85 -16.56 14.28
CA GLN A 167 -0.35 -16.89 15.02
C GLN A 167 0.08 -17.89 16.07
N THR A 168 0.33 -17.39 17.26
CA THR A 168 0.47 -18.22 18.43
C THR A 168 -0.90 -18.80 18.70
N SER A 169 -1.11 -20.06 18.34
CA SER A 169 -2.31 -20.77 18.74
C SER A 169 -2.03 -21.45 20.06
N THR A 170 -2.77 -21.07 21.10
CA THR A 170 -2.82 -21.84 22.33
C THR A 170 -3.82 -22.96 22.11
N ILE A 171 -3.32 -24.19 21.97
CA ILE A 171 -4.15 -25.38 21.93
C ILE A 171 -4.31 -25.81 23.39
N ILE A 172 -5.54 -25.80 23.91
CA ILE A 172 -5.84 -26.37 25.22
C ILE A 172 -6.04 -27.86 24.98
N ASN A 173 -5.08 -28.67 25.39
CA ASN A 173 -5.23 -30.10 25.46
C ASN A 173 -5.94 -30.44 26.77
N ILE A 174 -6.98 -31.25 26.73
CA ILE A 174 -7.70 -31.67 27.95
C ILE A 174 -7.35 -33.13 28.18
N GLU A 175 -6.51 -33.39 29.17
CA GLU A 175 -6.17 -34.76 29.56
C GLU A 175 -7.10 -35.20 30.71
N LYS A 176 -7.73 -36.37 30.55
CA LYS A 176 -8.54 -36.96 31.61
C LYS A 176 -7.65 -37.66 32.64
N SER A 177 -7.71 -37.19 33.88
CA SER A 177 -7.01 -37.84 34.99
C SER A 177 -7.62 -39.22 35.31
N ARG A 178 -6.82 -40.09 35.94
CA ARG A 178 -7.29 -41.40 36.45
C ARG A 178 -8.41 -41.28 37.50
N LEU A 179 -8.57 -40.09 38.09
CA LEU A 179 -9.61 -39.79 39.08
C LEU A 179 -10.89 -39.19 38.45
N GLY A 180 -10.93 -39.03 37.12
CA GLY A 180 -12.12 -38.58 36.39
C GLY A 180 -12.25 -37.06 36.19
N PHE A 181 -11.29 -36.27 36.69
CA PHE A 181 -11.25 -34.82 36.45
C PHE A 181 -10.47 -34.50 35.16
N ASP A 182 -10.93 -33.46 34.44
CA ASP A 182 -10.28 -32.89 33.26
C ASP A 182 -9.16 -31.94 33.69
N ILE A 183 -7.94 -32.17 33.19
CA ILE A 183 -6.77 -31.31 33.44
C ILE A 183 -6.49 -30.53 32.15
N PRO A 184 -6.73 -29.20 32.11
CA PRO A 184 -6.39 -28.39 30.95
C PRO A 184 -4.88 -28.14 30.92
N GLU A 185 -4.21 -28.59 29.86
CA GLU A 185 -2.83 -28.28 29.55
C GLU A 185 -2.78 -27.33 28.35
N SER A 186 -2.25 -26.12 28.55
CA SER A 186 -2.13 -25.14 27.47
C SER A 186 -0.82 -25.37 26.69
N ILE A 187 -0.91 -25.98 25.52
CA ILE A 187 0.21 -26.12 24.60
C ILE A 187 0.23 -24.90 23.68
N THR A 188 1.20 -24.04 23.88
CA THR A 188 1.39 -22.86 23.04
C THR A 188 2.21 -23.26 21.81
N THR A 189 1.53 -23.45 20.67
CA THR A 189 2.20 -23.78 19.41
C THR A 189 2.42 -22.51 18.60
N ARG A 190 3.66 -22.27 18.16
CA ARG A 190 4.00 -21.17 17.25
C ARG A 190 4.09 -21.74 15.83
N TYR A 191 3.16 -21.34 14.96
CA TYR A 191 3.20 -21.64 13.53
C TYR A 191 3.97 -20.54 12.77
#